data_AF-A0A8S2YCA9-F1
#
_entry.id   AF-A0A8S2YCA9-F1
#
_cell.length_a   1.000
_cell.length_b   1.000
_cell.length_c   1.000
_cell.angle_alpha   90.00
_cell.angle_beta   90.00
_cell.angle_gamma   90.00
#
_symmetry.space_group_name_H-M   'P 1'
#
loop_
_entity.id
_entity.type
_entity.pdbx_description
1 polymer ?
#
loop_
_entity_poly.entity_id
_entity_poly.type
_entity_poly.pdbx_seq_one_letter_code
_entity_poly.pdbx_strand_id
1 'polypeptide(L)'
;MPTDSDFVPALQLKFWPDDVQPFFERIKQNRPHLLDLILSKTSMHVVPKWSTKTCVDEQYLEFPYSFLAIEILLAKHRTLNTQVLN
;
A
#
# COMPACT_ATOMS: atom_id res chain seq x y z
N MET A 1 13.81 15.91 21.01
CA MET A 1 14.03 14.52 20.54
C MET A 1 12.99 14.27 19.45
N PRO A 2 13.33 13.76 18.25
CA PRO A 2 12.31 13.06 17.48
C PRO A 2 12.19 11.69 18.13
N THR A 3 11.21 11.52 19.00
CA THR A 3 10.86 10.22 19.59
C THR A 3 9.45 9.87 19.19
N ASP A 4 9.12 10.07 17.91
CA ASP A 4 7.86 9.63 17.36
C ASP A 4 8.17 8.46 16.42
N SER A 5 8.60 7.35 17.03
CA SER A 5 8.60 6.06 16.34
C SER A 5 7.21 5.47 16.45
N ASP A 6 6.38 5.71 15.44
CA ASP A 6 5.02 5.17 15.39
C ASP A 6 5.06 3.66 15.07
N PHE A 7 4.70 2.84 16.05
CA PHE A 7 4.48 1.42 15.84
C PHE A 7 3.06 1.21 15.32
N VAL A 8 2.95 0.97 14.02
CA VAL A 8 1.66 0.74 13.36
C VAL A 8 1.48 -0.77 13.12
N PRO A 9 0.51 -1.44 13.77
CA PRO A 9 0.22 -2.84 13.47
C PRO A 9 -0.34 -2.96 12.05
N ALA A 10 0.09 -3.98 11.32
CA ALA A 10 -0.40 -4.27 9.98
C ALA A 10 -0.66 -5.77 9.82
N LEU A 11 -1.76 -6.12 9.15
CA LEU A 11 -2.07 -7.51 8.79
C LEU A 11 -1.61 -7.76 7.37
N GLN A 12 -0.79 -8.79 7.18
CA GLN A 12 -0.38 -9.25 5.87
C GLN A 12 -1.46 -10.15 5.26
N LEU A 13 -1.90 -9.86 4.05
CA LEU A 13 -2.84 -10.70 3.33
C LEU A 13 -2.10 -11.84 2.61
N LYS A 14 -2.71 -13.02 2.57
CA LYS A 14 -2.15 -14.18 1.86
C LYS A 14 -2.17 -14.01 0.34
N PHE A 15 -3.08 -13.20 -0.17
CA PHE A 15 -3.30 -12.98 -1.60
C PHE A 15 -3.51 -11.49 -1.86
N TRP A 16 -3.23 -11.07 -3.10
CA TRP A 16 -3.57 -9.74 -3.57
C TRP A 16 -5.08 -9.67 -3.82
N PRO A 17 -5.79 -8.71 -3.22
CA PRO A 17 -7.22 -8.51 -3.45
C PRO A 17 -7.55 -8.19 -4.93
N ASP A 18 -8.75 -8.55 -5.38
CA ASP A 18 -9.15 -8.34 -6.78
C ASP A 18 -9.35 -6.85 -7.11
N ASP A 19 -9.73 -6.04 -6.12
CA ASP A 19 -9.94 -4.60 -6.28
C ASP A 19 -8.65 -3.80 -6.53
N VAL A 20 -7.47 -4.40 -6.33
CA VAL A 20 -6.18 -3.79 -6.70
C VAL A 20 -5.67 -4.20 -8.08
N GLN A 21 -6.38 -5.09 -8.79
CA GLN A 21 -6.02 -5.45 -10.17
C GLN A 21 -5.93 -4.25 -11.13
N PRO A 22 -6.83 -3.24 -11.09
CA PRO A 22 -6.72 -2.06 -11.96
C PRO A 22 -5.41 -1.27 -11.75
N PHE A 23 -4.88 -1.26 -10.52
CA PHE A 23 -3.59 -0.65 -10.21
C PHE A 23 -2.43 -1.42 -10.85
N PHE A 24 -2.46 -2.74 -10.79
CA PHE A 24 -1.45 -3.58 -11.43
C PHE A 24 -1.49 -3.51 -12.95
N GLU A 25 -2.67 -3.45 -13.55
CA GLU A 25 -2.80 -3.25 -14.99
C GLU A 25 -2.21 -1.90 -15.43
N ARG A 26 -2.41 -0.83 -14.64
CA ARG A 26 -1.77 0.46 -14.91
C ARG A 26 -0.24 0.38 -14.80
N ILE A 27 0.30 -0.30 -13.80
CA ILE A 27 1.76 -0.51 -13.69
C ILE A 27 2.27 -1.33 -14.85
N LYS A 28 1.57 -2.40 -15.24
CA LYS A 28 1.93 -3.27 -16.36
C LYS A 28 2.04 -2.49 -17.67
N GLN A 29 1.09 -1.60 -17.94
CA GLN A 29 1.08 -0.76 -19.14
C GLN A 29 2.27 0.21 -19.18
N ASN A 30 2.60 0.84 -18.04
CA ASN A 30 3.62 1.89 -17.99
C ASN A 30 5.04 1.36 -17.77
N ARG A 31 5.19 0.35 -16.91
CA ARG A 31 6.47 -0.20 -16.42
C ARG A 31 6.31 -1.68 -16.04
N PRO A 32 6.22 -2.60 -17.02
CA PRO A 32 5.94 -4.02 -16.77
C PRO A 32 6.99 -4.69 -15.87
N HIS A 33 8.26 -4.30 -15.98
CA HIS A 33 9.34 -4.82 -15.11
C HIS A 33 9.15 -4.47 -13.62
N LEU A 34 8.45 -3.38 -13.30
CA LEU A 34 8.13 -3.04 -11.91
C LEU A 34 7.02 -3.92 -11.35
N LEU A 35 6.09 -4.40 -12.19
CA LEU A 35 5.02 -5.28 -11.73
C LEU A 35 5.61 -6.60 -11.22
N ASP A 36 6.48 -7.25 -12.00
CA ASP A 36 7.12 -8.50 -11.61
C ASP A 36 7.94 -8.33 -10.33
N LEU A 37 8.61 -7.18 -10.19
CA LEU A 37 9.37 -6.84 -9.00
C LEU A 37 8.45 -6.67 -7.77
N ILE A 38 7.33 -5.96 -7.91
CA ILE A 38 6.34 -5.75 -6.85
C ILE A 38 5.75 -7.10 -6.41
N LEU A 39 5.27 -7.89 -7.37
CA LEU A 39 4.63 -9.19 -7.10
C LEU A 39 5.60 -10.21 -6.47
N SER A 40 6.90 -10.13 -6.78
CA SER A 40 7.91 -11.04 -6.24
C SER A 40 8.53 -10.61 -4.91
N LYS A 41 8.48 -9.31 -4.56
CA LYS A 41 9.16 -8.76 -3.38
C LYS A 41 8.25 -8.19 -2.31
N THR A 42 6.97 -8.05 -2.59
CA THR A 42 6.01 -7.44 -1.65
C THR A 42 4.74 -8.27 -1.52
N SER A 43 3.95 -7.91 -0.52
CA SER A 43 2.62 -8.46 -0.27
C SER A 43 1.68 -7.34 0.15
N MET A 44 0.38 -7.58 0.00
CA MET A 44 -0.61 -6.63 0.46
C MET A 44 -0.70 -6.62 1.98
N HIS A 45 -0.80 -5.43 2.55
CA HIS A 45 -1.03 -5.22 3.97
C HIS A 45 -2.29 -4.40 4.17
N VAL A 46 -2.96 -4.58 5.30
CA VAL A 46 -4.01 -3.67 5.78
C VAL A 46 -3.66 -3.14 7.15
N VAL A 47 -4.01 -1.89 7.40
CA VAL A 47 -3.71 -1.20 8.67
C VAL A 47 -5.03 -0.82 9.33
N PRO A 48 -5.25 -1.18 10.60
CA PRO A 48 -6.46 -0.78 11.32
C PRO A 48 -6.50 0.75 11.45
N LYS A 49 -7.62 1.35 11.05
CA LYS A 49 -7.87 2.78 11.15
C LYS A 49 -9.32 3.02 11.56
N TRP A 50 -9.53 3.86 12.56
CA TRP A 50 -10.88 4.25 12.96
C TRP A 50 -11.55 5.05 11.84
N SER A 51 -12.78 4.67 11.49
CA SER A 51 -13.55 5.40 10.49
C SER A 51 -13.88 6.80 11.00
N THR A 52 -13.75 7.80 10.13
CA THR A 52 -14.20 9.17 10.40
C THR A 52 -15.56 9.46 9.80
N LYS A 53 -16.24 8.45 9.19
CA LYS A 53 -17.57 8.64 8.64
C LYS A 53 -18.55 8.81 9.80
N THR A 54 -19.03 10.03 9.98
CA THR A 54 -20.07 10.39 10.95
C THR A 54 -21.42 9.86 10.48
N CYS A 55 -21.65 8.56 10.63
CA CYS A 55 -23.01 8.06 10.83
C CYS A 55 -23.23 7.98 12.33
N VAL A 56 -24.34 8.57 12.76
CA VAL A 56 -24.68 8.77 14.17
C VAL A 56 -24.65 7.40 14.89
N ASP A 57 -23.87 7.34 15.97
CA ASP A 57 -23.76 6.26 16.98
C ASP A 57 -22.93 5.00 16.71
N GLU A 58 -22.24 4.83 15.57
CA GLU A 58 -21.37 3.64 15.36
C GLU A 58 -19.94 4.00 14.92
N GLN A 59 -18.98 3.88 15.84
CA GLN A 59 -17.55 3.84 15.49
C GLN A 59 -17.19 2.43 15.05
N TYR A 60 -16.80 2.28 13.78
CA TYR A 60 -16.29 1.01 13.26
C TYR A 60 -14.83 1.12 12.84
N LEU A 61 -14.10 0.02 13.01
CA LEU A 61 -12.70 -0.12 12.64
C LEU A 61 -12.61 -0.52 11.17
N GLU A 62 -11.94 0.30 10.37
CA GLU A 62 -11.65 0.01 8.97
C GLU A 62 -10.25 -0.59 8.81
N PHE A 63 -10.04 -1.36 7.74
CA PHE A 63 -8.76 -1.97 7.40
C PHE A 63 -8.34 -1.57 5.98
N PRO A 64 -8.02 -0.28 5.73
CA PRO A 64 -7.52 0.16 4.43
C PRO A 64 -6.22 -0.55 4.03
N TYR A 65 -6.05 -0.74 2.72
CA TYR A 65 -4.80 -1.25 2.16
C TYR A 65 -3.63 -0.30 2.42
N SER A 66 -2.48 -0.88 2.73
CA SER A 66 -1.21 -0.18 2.90
C SER A 66 -0.26 -0.59 1.77
N PHE A 67 0.17 0.41 1.00
CA PHE A 67 1.12 0.28 -0.10
C PHE A 67 2.55 0.61 0.32
N LEU A 68 2.81 0.81 1.61
CA LEU A 68 4.11 1.25 2.13
C LEU A 68 5.27 0.35 1.72
N ALA A 69 5.07 -0.97 1.73
CA ALA A 69 6.09 -1.93 1.28
C ALA A 69 6.45 -1.74 -0.20
N ILE A 70 5.46 -1.42 -1.04
CA ILE A 70 5.64 -1.12 -2.46
C ILE A 70 6.36 0.22 -2.62
N GLU A 71 5.97 1.25 -1.88
CA GLU A 71 6.62 2.57 -1.92
C GLU A 71 8.09 2.49 -1.52
N ILE A 72 8.41 1.76 -0.46
CA ILE A 72 9.80 1.53 -0.02
C ILE A 72 10.58 0.77 -1.08
N LEU A 73 10.01 -0.28 -1.67
CA LEU A 73 10.65 -1.03 -2.75
C LEU A 73 10.95 -0.10 -3.94
N LEU A 74 9.95 0.65 -4.38
CA LEU A 74 10.09 1.60 -5.50
C LEU A 74 11.08 2.72 -5.17
N ALA A 75 11.13 3.19 -3.93
CA ALA A 75 12.11 4.18 -3.48
C ALA A 75 13.54 3.62 -3.49
N LYS A 76 13.74 2.37 -3.02
CA LYS A 76 15.03 1.69 -3.06
C LYS A 76 15.51 1.42 -4.49
N HIS A 77 14.57 1.13 -5.40
CA HIS A 77 14.87 0.95 -6.82
C HIS A 77 14.94 2.29 -7.59
N ARG A 78 14.55 3.41 -6.97
CA ARG A 78 14.67 4.76 -7.53
C ARG A 78 15.97 5.43 -7.11
N THR A 79 17.01 5.15 -7.89
CA THR A 79 17.97 6.18 -8.30
C THR A 79 17.49 6.96 -9.54
N LEU A 80 16.24 6.85 -10.02
CA LEU A 80 15.70 7.67 -11.11
C LEU A 80 14.15 7.82 -11.16
N ASN A 81 13.70 9.08 -11.17
CA ASN A 81 12.43 9.64 -11.67
C ASN A 81 11.11 9.38 -10.92
N THR A 82 10.78 10.38 -10.10
CA THR A 82 9.63 10.72 -9.22
C THR A 82 8.26 10.91 -9.90
N GLN A 83 7.94 10.20 -11.00
CA GLN A 83 6.67 10.38 -11.74
C GLN A 83 5.88 9.09 -11.99
N VAL A 84 5.66 8.25 -10.96
CA VAL A 84 4.86 7.00 -11.12
C VAL A 84 3.67 6.95 -10.16
N LEU A 85 3.61 7.87 -9.18
CA LEU A 85 2.57 7.88 -8.15
C LEU A 85 1.60 9.07 -8.28
N ASN A 86 1.71 9.85 -9.36
CA ASN A 86 0.70 10.85 -9.75
C ASN A 86 -0.22 10.27 -10.82
#